data_AF-A0A9C7TEF7-F1
#
_entry.id   AF-A0A9C7TEF7-F1
#
_cell.length_a   1.000
_cell.length_b   1.000
_cell.length_c   1.000
_cell.angle_alpha   90.00
_cell.angle_beta   90.00
_cell.angle_gamma   90.00
#
_symmetry.space_group_name_H-M   'P 1'
#
loop_
_entity.id
_entity.type
_entity.pdbx_description
1 polymer ?
#
loop_
_entity_poly.entity_id
_entity_poly.type
_entity_poly.pdbx_seq_one_letter_code
_entity_poly.pdbx_strand_id
1 'polypeptide(L)'
;MSFVYQNIYYIGSIGLILIGLYVVLVKRNLIKVIIGLSFLDTGINLLLISVGYVRHGTAPIFSRPGLSPGQMVDPVPQALVLTAIVIGVAVLALALSLAVRLYEHYGTLDLRKIRGLRW
;
A
#
# COMPACT_ATOMS: atom_id res chain seq x y z
N MET A 1 24.99 -11.22 7.80
CA MET A 1 24.69 -9.81 7.43
C MET A 1 24.36 -9.63 5.95
N SER A 2 25.02 -10.31 5.01
CA SER A 2 24.78 -10.22 3.55
C SER A 2 23.34 -10.56 3.09
N PHE A 3 22.72 -11.58 3.69
CA PHE A 3 21.35 -12.00 3.33
C PHE A 3 20.29 -10.93 3.60
N VAL A 4 20.46 -10.16 4.69
CA VAL A 4 19.52 -9.09 5.06
C VAL A 4 19.65 -7.92 4.09
N TYR A 5 20.87 -7.52 3.73
CA TYR A 5 21.09 -6.45 2.75
C TYR A 5 20.57 -6.82 1.35
N GLN A 6 20.63 -8.10 0.98
CA GLN A 6 20.14 -8.56 -0.32
C GLN A 6 18.60 -8.61 -0.40
N ASN A 7 17.91 -8.85 0.72
CA ASN A 7 16.45 -8.99 0.79
C ASN A 7 15.74 -7.86 1.55
N ILE A 8 16.41 -6.72 1.73
CA ILE A 8 15.90 -5.61 2.55
C ILE A 8 14.55 -5.09 2.02
N TYR A 9 14.35 -5.07 0.70
CA TYR A 9 13.11 -4.62 0.07
C TYR A 9 11.94 -5.57 0.35
N TYR A 10 12.18 -6.89 0.30
CA TYR A 10 11.17 -7.91 0.63
C TYR A 10 10.81 -7.90 2.11
N ILE A 11 11.80 -7.79 2.99
CA ILE A 11 11.58 -7.73 4.44
C ILE A 11 10.81 -6.45 4.81
N GLY A 12 11.17 -5.32 4.21
CA GLY A 12 10.50 -4.04 4.42
C GLY A 12 9.04 -4.04 3.96
N SER A 13 8.76 -4.56 2.77
CA SER A 13 7.38 -4.68 2.23
C SER A 13 6.51 -5.60 3.08
N ILE A 14 7.01 -6.80 3.40
CA ILE A 14 6.29 -7.74 4.28
C ILE A 14 6.07 -7.11 5.66
N GLY A 15 7.06 -6.42 6.20
CA GLY A 15 6.95 -5.69 7.47
C GLY A 15 5.82 -4.66 7.46
N LEU A 16 5.73 -3.84 6.40
CA LEU A 16 4.64 -2.87 6.23
C LEU A 16 3.27 -3.54 6.14
N ILE A 17 3.16 -4.63 5.38
CA ILE A 17 1.92 -5.40 5.25
C ILE A 17 1.48 -5.91 6.63
N LEU A 18 2.41 -6.51 7.40
CA LEU A 18 2.10 -7.04 8.72
C LEU A 18 1.70 -5.94 9.72
N ILE A 19 2.37 -4.78 9.69
CA ILE A 19 2.03 -3.63 10.53
C ILE A 19 0.62 -3.12 10.18
N GLY A 20 0.31 -2.95 8.89
CA GLY A 20 -1.01 -2.50 8.46
C GLY A 20 -2.11 -3.50 8.84
N LEU A 21 -1.87 -4.81 8.64
CA LEU A 21 -2.78 -5.88 9.05
C LEU A 21 -3.03 -5.87 10.57
N TYR A 22 -1.96 -5.73 11.36
CA TYR A 22 -2.06 -5.64 12.81
C TYR A 22 -2.90 -4.44 13.26
N VAL A 23 -2.70 -3.28 12.64
CA VAL A 23 -3.47 -2.06 12.95
C VAL A 23 -4.95 -2.27 12.66
N VAL A 24 -5.30 -2.86 11.51
CA VAL A 24 -6.69 -3.14 11.11
C VAL A 24 -7.38 -4.09 12.10
N LEU A 25 -6.68 -5.13 12.58
CA LEU A 25 -7.26 -6.12 13.48
C LEU A 25 -7.40 -5.61 14.93
N VAL A 26 -6.44 -4.82 15.41
CA VAL A 26 -6.36 -4.46 16.84
C VAL A 26 -7.01 -3.11 17.16
N LYS A 27 -6.97 -2.14 16.24
CA LYS A 27 -7.47 -0.79 16.52
C LYS A 27 -8.99 -0.73 16.33
N ARG A 28 -9.65 -0.03 17.25
CA ARG A 28 -11.12 0.14 17.26
C ARG A 28 -11.59 1.45 16.63
N ASN A 29 -10.71 2.45 16.60
CA ASN A 29 -11.00 3.74 16.01
C ASN A 29 -10.93 3.61 14.48
N LEU A 30 -12.02 3.98 13.81
CA LEU A 30 -12.18 3.88 12.36
C LEU A 30 -11.04 4.59 11.58
N ILE A 31 -10.59 5.76 12.04
CA ILE A 31 -9.48 6.49 11.40
C ILE A 31 -8.18 5.70 11.46
N LYS A 32 -7.91 5.05 12.60
CA LYS A 32 -6.70 4.20 12.74
C LYS A 32 -6.78 2.98 11.83
N VAL A 33 -7.97 2.43 11.62
CA VAL A 33 -8.19 1.31 10.69
C VAL A 33 -7.94 1.76 9.25
N ILE A 34 -8.43 2.94 8.84
CA ILE A 34 -8.18 3.50 7.49
C ILE A 34 -6.69 3.72 7.26
N ILE A 35 -5.96 4.25 8.25
CA ILE A 35 -4.50 4.39 8.19
C ILE A 35 -3.82 3.01 8.07
N GLY A 36 -4.30 2.00 8.81
CA GLY A 36 -3.82 0.62 8.69
C GLY A 36 -3.98 0.04 7.28
N LEU A 37 -5.12 0.31 6.63
CA LEU A 37 -5.35 -0.06 5.23
C LEU A 37 -4.39 0.66 4.26
N SER A 38 -4.05 1.93 4.52
CA SER A 38 -3.06 2.65 3.70
C SER A 38 -1.66 2.05 3.81
N PHE A 39 -1.26 1.59 5.01
CA PHE A 39 0.02 0.90 5.20
C PHE A 39 0.05 -0.45 4.47
N LEU A 40 -1.05 -1.20 4.48
CA LEU A 40 -1.21 -2.43 3.72
C LEU A 40 -1.01 -2.19 2.22
N ASP A 41 -1.74 -1.23 1.65
CA ASP A 41 -1.65 -0.86 0.23
C ASP A 41 -0.22 -0.44 -0.16
N THR A 42 0.40 0.42 0.65
CA THR A 42 1.80 0.83 0.45
C THR A 42 2.77 -0.34 0.48
N GLY A 43 2.59 -1.29 1.41
CA GLY A 43 3.42 -2.49 1.52
C GLY A 43 3.29 -3.42 0.31
N ILE A 44 2.07 -3.60 -0.20
CA ILE A 44 1.80 -4.39 -1.42
C ILE A 44 2.42 -3.73 -2.65
N ASN A 45 2.27 -2.41 -2.79
CA ASN A 45 2.86 -1.64 -3.88
C ASN A 45 4.40 -1.74 -3.86
N LEU A 46 5.01 -1.66 -2.68
CA LEU A 46 6.45 -1.81 -2.52
C LEU A 46 6.93 -3.24 -2.85
N LEU A 47 6.14 -4.26 -2.47
CA LEU A 47 6.42 -5.66 -2.82
C LEU A 47 6.42 -5.86 -4.35
N LEU A 48 5.41 -5.32 -5.03
CA LEU A 48 5.27 -5.39 -6.48
C LEU A 48 6.45 -4.75 -7.22
N ILE A 49 6.86 -3.54 -6.82
CA ILE A 49 8.03 -2.88 -7.41
C ILE A 49 9.30 -3.72 -7.18
N SER A 50 9.43 -4.34 -6.00
CA SER A 50 10.61 -5.13 -5.64
C SER A 50 10.78 -6.37 -6.53
N VAL A 51 9.68 -6.97 -7.01
CA VAL A 51 9.71 -8.11 -7.93
C VAL A 51 10.24 -7.72 -9.32
N GLY A 52 9.91 -6.51 -9.80
CA GLY A 52 10.38 -5.99 -11.08
C GLY A 52 11.79 -5.39 -11.05
N TYR A 53 12.46 -5.40 -9.89
CA TYR A 53 13.75 -4.75 -9.72
C TYR A 53 14.89 -5.58 -10.32
N VAL A 54 15.56 -5.01 -11.32
CA VAL A 54 16.78 -5.56 -11.93
C VAL A 54 18.00 -4.82 -11.36
N ARG A 55 18.98 -5.56 -10.83
CA ARG A 55 20.22 -4.96 -10.32
C ARG A 55 20.95 -4.23 -11.45
N HIS A 56 21.29 -2.95 -11.21
CA HIS A 56 21.89 -2.05 -12.20
C HIS A 56 21.02 -1.75 -13.42
N GLY A 57 19.72 -2.03 -13.34
CA GLY A 57 18.75 -1.63 -14.35
C GLY A 57 18.51 -0.12 -14.36
N THR A 58 18.45 0.48 -15.55
CA THR A 58 18.01 1.85 -15.78
C THR A 58 16.48 1.89 -15.91
N ALA A 59 15.86 3.05 -15.70
CA ALA A 59 14.43 3.24 -15.95
C ALA A 59 14.06 2.80 -17.39
N PRO A 60 12.86 2.22 -17.62
CA PRO A 60 12.43 1.71 -18.91
C PRO A 60 11.95 2.87 -19.81
N ILE A 61 12.86 3.81 -20.08
CA ILE A 61 12.63 4.99 -20.89
C ILE A 61 13.72 5.00 -21.96
N PHE A 62 13.31 5.04 -23.23
CA PHE A 62 14.24 5.12 -24.37
C PHE A 62 14.81 6.55 -24.48
N SER A 63 15.61 6.98 -23.50
CA SER A 63 16.21 8.32 -23.47
C SER A 63 17.52 8.43 -24.25
N ARG A 64 18.18 7.30 -24.55
CA ARG A 64 19.47 7.28 -25.28
C ARG A 64 19.50 6.19 -26.36
N PRO A 65 20.03 6.47 -27.56
CA PRO A 65 20.31 5.43 -28.55
C PRO A 65 21.38 4.47 -28.01
N GLY A 66 21.14 3.17 -28.07
CA GLY A 66 22.12 2.13 -27.69
C GLY A 66 21.90 1.45 -26.34
N LEU A 67 20.86 1.79 -25.58
CA LEU A 67 20.48 1.01 -24.40
C LEU A 67 19.93 -0.36 -24.82
N SER A 68 20.60 -1.43 -24.40
CA SER A 68 20.12 -2.80 -24.64
C SER A 68 18.94 -3.11 -23.71
N PRO A 69 17.87 -3.79 -24.18
CA PRO A 69 16.69 -4.11 -23.36
C PRO A 69 17.00 -4.83 -22.03
N GLY A 70 18.10 -5.60 -21.98
CA GLY A 70 18.53 -6.31 -20.77
C GLY A 70 19.11 -5.42 -19.66
N GLN A 71 19.28 -4.12 -19.90
CA GLN A 71 19.74 -3.14 -18.90
C GLN A 71 18.60 -2.29 -18.34
N MET A 72 17.34 -2.58 -18.68
CA MET A 72 16.17 -1.85 -18.18
C MET A 72 15.46 -2.67 -17.09
N VAL A 73 14.87 -1.99 -16.12
CA VAL A 73 13.95 -2.63 -15.17
C VAL A 73 12.63 -2.97 -15.86
N ASP A 74 11.90 -3.96 -15.32
CA ASP A 74 10.65 -4.40 -15.93
C ASP A 74 9.59 -3.28 -15.87
N PRO A 75 9.05 -2.83 -17.03
CA PRO A 75 8.01 -1.81 -17.05
C PRO A 75 6.65 -2.32 -16.55
N VAL A 76 6.42 -3.64 -16.52
CA VAL A 76 5.10 -4.21 -16.18
C VAL A 76 4.73 -3.93 -14.72
N PRO A 77 5.58 -4.19 -13.71
CA PRO A 77 5.25 -3.85 -12.32
C PRO A 77 5.12 -2.34 -12.08
N GLN A 78 5.83 -1.50 -12.83
CA GLN A 78 5.71 -0.04 -12.72
C GLN A 78 4.33 0.44 -13.15
N ALA A 79 3.84 -0.04 -14.29
CA ALA A 79 2.51 0.29 -14.79
C ALA A 79 1.42 -0.20 -13.82
N LEU A 80 1.55 -1.43 -13.30
CA LEU A 80 0.59 -1.99 -12.36
C LEU A 80 0.52 -1.16 -11.07
N VAL A 81 1.66 -0.77 -10.50
CA VAL A 81 1.68 0.01 -9.25
C VAL A 81 1.17 1.43 -9.44
N LEU A 82 1.42 2.06 -10.60
CA LEU A 82 0.83 3.37 -10.89
C LEU A 82 -0.71 3.32 -10.85
N THR A 83 -1.31 2.26 -11.39
CA THR A 83 -2.77 2.07 -11.32
C THR A 83 -3.24 1.77 -9.90
N ALA A 84 -2.51 0.93 -9.17
CA ALA A 84 -2.83 0.57 -7.79
C ALA A 84 -2.84 1.79 -6.86
N ILE A 85 -1.86 2.69 -6.99
CA ILE A 85 -1.79 3.93 -6.19
C ILE A 85 -3.03 4.80 -6.40
N VAL A 86 -3.48 4.98 -7.65
CA VAL A 86 -4.66 5.80 -7.95
C VAL A 86 -5.92 5.19 -7.34
N ILE A 87 -6.08 3.86 -7.46
CA ILE A 87 -7.20 3.13 -6.84
C ILE A 87 -7.14 3.25 -5.31
N GLY A 88 -5.97 3.08 -4.71
CA GLY A 88 -5.74 3.20 -3.27
C GLY A 88 -6.15 4.57 -2.72
N VAL A 89 -5.76 5.65 -3.39
CA VAL A 89 -6.15 7.02 -3.01
C VAL A 89 -7.66 7.23 -3.14
N ALA A 90 -8.29 6.73 -4.21
CA ALA A 90 -9.75 6.83 -4.39
C ALA A 90 -10.52 6.11 -3.28
N VAL A 91 -10.11 4.88 -2.94
CA VAL A 91 -10.72 4.09 -1.85
C VAL A 91 -10.48 4.76 -0.49
N LEU A 92 -9.30 5.33 -0.25
CA LEU A 92 -8.99 6.05 0.98
C LEU A 92 -9.87 7.31 1.12
N ALA A 93 -10.04 8.09 0.05
CA ALA A 93 -10.91 9.26 0.04
C ALA A 93 -12.37 8.88 0.34
N LEU A 94 -12.87 7.79 -0.28
CA LEU A 94 -14.20 7.27 0.00
C LEU A 94 -14.34 6.81 1.45
N ALA A 95 -13.37 6.07 1.97
CA ALA A 95 -13.37 5.58 3.35
C ALA A 95 -13.36 6.73 4.38
N LEU A 96 -12.59 7.79 4.12
CA LEU A 96 -12.57 8.99 4.96
C LEU A 96 -13.89 9.75 4.89
N SER A 97 -14.47 9.90 3.69
CA SER A 97 -15.79 10.51 3.51
C SER A 97 -16.87 9.77 4.32
N LEU A 98 -16.86 8.43 4.26
CA LEU A 98 -17.74 7.59 5.08
C LEU A 98 -17.46 7.75 6.57
N ALA A 99 -16.20 7.84 6.98
CA ALA A 99 -15.86 8.05 8.39
C ALA A 99 -16.41 9.37 8.93
N VAL A 100 -16.35 10.45 8.14
CA VAL A 100 -16.96 11.74 8.49
C VAL A 100 -18.48 11.60 8.62
N ARG A 101 -19.14 10.98 7.64
CA ARG A 101 -20.60 10.76 7.68
C ARG A 101 -21.05 9.90 8.87
N LEU A 102 -20.30 8.87 9.21
CA LEU A 102 -20.58 8.03 10.38
C LEU A 102 -20.43 8.84 11.68
N TYR A 103 -19.44 9.72 11.76
CA TYR A 103 -19.25 10.57 12.92
C TYR A 103 -20.40 11.57 13.08
N GLU A 104 -20.86 12.19 11.99
CA GLU A 104 -22.01 13.10 12.01
C GLU A 104 -23.29 12.40 12.50
N HIS A 105 -23.51 11.15 12.11
CA HIS A 105 -24.74 10.42 12.46
C HIS A 105 -24.71 9.78 13.86
N TYR A 106 -23.56 9.22 14.26
CA TYR A 106 -23.45 8.45 15.52
C TYR A 106 -22.69 9.17 16.63
N GLY A 107 -22.03 10.29 16.35
CA GLY A 107 -21.19 11.02 17.30
C GLY A 107 -19.95 10.24 17.78
N THR A 108 -19.63 9.11 17.15
CA THR A 108 -18.53 8.24 17.57
C THR A 108 -17.85 7.55 16.40
N LEU A 109 -16.53 7.36 16.51
CA LEU A 109 -15.69 6.63 15.56
C LEU A 109 -15.28 5.24 16.07
N ASP A 110 -15.90 4.77 17.16
CA ASP A 110 -15.66 3.43 17.69
C ASP A 110 -16.54 2.40 16.98
N LEU A 111 -15.89 1.52 16.23
CA LEU A 111 -16.52 0.45 15.45
C LEU A 111 -17.46 -0.45 16.28
N ARG A 112 -17.21 -0.65 17.58
CA ARG A 112 -18.08 -1.50 18.41
C ARG A 112 -19.39 -0.82 18.76
N LYS A 113 -19.36 0.49 18.99
CA LYS A 113 -20.57 1.26 19.33
C LYS A 113 -21.49 1.36 18.12
N ILE A 114 -20.92 1.46 16.92
CA ILE A 114 -21.67 1.47 15.66
C ILE A 114 -22.28 0.09 15.34
N ARG A 115 -21.58 -1.01 15.67
CA ARG A 115 -22.10 -2.40 15.48
C ARG A 115 -23.25 -2.79 16.42
N GLY A 116 -23.54 -2.00 17.45
CA GLY A 116 -24.52 -2.32 18.50
C GLY A 116 -25.99 -2.21 18.09
N LEU A 117 -26.30 -1.64 16.93
CA LEU A 117 -27.68 -1.58 16.41
C LEU A 117 -27.98 -2.86 15.63
N ARG A 118 -28.31 -3.92 16.38
CA ARG A 118 -29.08 -5.05 15.81
C ARG A 118 -30.44 -4.49 15.43
N TRP A 119 -30.80 -4.62 14.16
CA TRP A 119 -32.17 -4.46 13.69
C TRP A 119 -33.12 -5.40 14.46
#